data_AF-A0A836H0K0-F1
#
_entry.id   AF-A0A836H0K0-F1
#
_cell.length_a   1.000
_cell.length_b   1.000
_cell.length_c   1.000
_cell.angle_alpha   90.00
_cell.angle_beta   90.00
_cell.angle_gamma   90.00
#
_symmetry.space_group_name_H-M   'P 1'
#
loop_
_entity.id
_entity.type
_entity.pdbx_description
1 polymer ?
#
loop_
_entity_poly.entity_id
_entity_poly.type
_entity_poly.pdbx_seq_one_letter_code
_entity_poly.pdbx_strand_id
1 'polypeptide(L)'
;MCGSTKEMQSQGKGGEEKIAADRKATWESVQLRLPRQKTSEDEERRSELFKKFDQNGAGKLTMEEFYQGCVDILQLDEFTTRLRDIVKRAFKKAKSMVNTTGDGQDSAEFVEQCEFRLMLCYIYHYFALTVMFDEIDTSGNMVVDEKEFKAALPKIGSWGLVIEDPEAAFKEIDDNGSGQVTFDEFAAWASAQKLGNEVDVGKAE
;
A
#
# COMPACT_ATOMS: atom_id res chain seq x y z
N MET A 1 39.78 41.63 -6.90
CA MET A 1 38.88 40.86 -7.77
C MET A 1 39.27 39.39 -7.69
N CYS A 2 38.29 38.49 -7.84
CA CYS A 2 38.30 37.03 -7.61
C CYS A 2 38.33 36.64 -6.11
N GLY A 3 37.26 36.20 -5.46
CA GLY A 3 36.03 35.56 -5.94
C GLY A 3 36.12 34.04 -5.73
N SER A 4 36.08 33.59 -4.46
CA SER A 4 36.06 32.18 -4.09
C SER A 4 34.76 31.53 -4.55
N THR A 5 34.84 30.57 -5.47
CA THR A 5 33.77 29.63 -5.78
C THR A 5 33.62 28.66 -4.63
N LYS A 6 32.51 28.78 -3.89
CA LYS A 6 32.12 27.87 -2.82
C LYS A 6 31.52 26.63 -3.48
N GLU A 7 32.18 25.49 -3.32
CA GLU A 7 31.63 24.18 -3.63
C GLU A 7 30.33 23.98 -2.85
N MET A 8 29.26 23.67 -3.57
CA MET A 8 27.96 23.31 -3.04
C MET A 8 27.62 21.96 -3.65
N GLN A 9 27.72 20.90 -2.85
CA GLN A 9 26.93 19.65 -2.91
C GLN A 9 27.60 18.56 -2.08
N SER A 10 26.89 18.05 -1.06
CA SER A 10 26.96 16.66 -0.54
C SER A 10 26.20 16.54 0.80
N GLN A 11 24.92 16.92 0.86
CA GLN A 11 24.11 16.73 2.08
C GLN A 11 22.78 15.98 1.88
N GLY A 12 22.40 15.55 0.67
CA GLY A 12 21.12 14.83 0.43
C GLY A 12 21.19 13.32 0.66
N LYS A 13 22.21 12.67 0.11
CA LYS A 13 22.22 11.20 -0.05
C LYS A 13 22.26 10.39 1.26
N GLY A 14 23.02 10.87 2.26
CA GLY A 14 23.16 10.17 3.54
C GLY A 14 21.94 10.26 4.46
N GLY A 15 21.07 11.27 4.27
CA GLY A 15 19.81 11.38 5.01
C GLY A 15 18.76 10.42 4.47
N GLU A 16 18.67 10.30 3.15
CA GLU A 16 17.72 9.42 2.45
C GLU A 16 18.05 7.94 2.65
N GLU A 17 19.32 7.55 2.55
CA GLU A 17 19.76 6.17 2.84
C GLU A 17 19.43 5.75 4.28
N LYS A 18 19.53 6.67 5.24
CA LYS A 18 19.13 6.42 6.63
C LYS A 18 17.62 6.25 6.76
N ILE A 19 16.82 7.09 6.09
CA ILE A 19 15.36 6.98 6.08
C ILE A 19 14.92 5.63 5.49
N ALA A 20 15.52 5.19 4.38
CA ALA A 20 15.23 3.90 3.75
C ALA A 20 15.59 2.72 4.67
N ALA A 21 16.75 2.78 5.33
CA ALA A 21 17.18 1.74 6.27
C ALA A 21 16.25 1.66 7.49
N ASP A 22 15.89 2.81 8.08
CA ASP A 22 14.95 2.89 9.20
C ASP A 22 13.57 2.35 8.79
N ARG A 23 13.09 2.70 7.59
CA ARG A 23 11.81 2.20 7.05
C ARG A 23 11.83 0.68 6.85
N LYS A 24 12.93 0.14 6.31
CA LYS A 24 13.10 -1.31 6.13
C LYS A 24 13.08 -2.06 7.46
N ALA A 25 13.77 -1.54 8.47
CA ALA A 25 13.74 -2.11 9.83
C ALA A 25 12.33 -2.07 10.43
N THR A 26 11.60 -0.96 10.28
CA THR A 26 10.19 -0.88 10.71
C THR A 26 9.30 -1.88 9.97
N TRP A 27 9.53 -2.07 8.66
CA TRP A 27 8.76 -3.02 7.86
C TRP A 27 8.91 -4.47 8.31
N GLU A 28 10.09 -4.90 8.76
CA GLU A 28 10.35 -6.25 9.28
C GLU A 28 9.42 -6.63 10.44
N SER A 29 9.06 -5.66 11.29
CA SER A 29 8.11 -5.88 12.39
C SER A 29 6.65 -5.67 11.96
N VAL A 30 6.36 -4.62 11.19
CA VAL A 30 5.00 -4.27 10.74
C VAL A 30 4.38 -5.40 9.92
N GLN A 31 5.15 -6.00 9.01
CA GLN A 31 4.62 -7.02 8.09
C GLN A 31 4.10 -8.28 8.80
N LEU A 32 4.66 -8.60 9.97
CA LEU A 32 4.26 -9.77 10.78
C LEU A 32 2.98 -9.52 11.58
N ARG A 33 2.66 -8.24 11.85
CA ARG A 33 1.46 -7.82 12.58
C ARG A 33 0.19 -7.88 11.74
N LEU A 34 0.30 -7.99 10.41
CA LEU A 34 -0.83 -7.95 9.46
C LEU A 34 -1.32 -9.36 9.08
N PRO A 35 -2.45 -9.86 9.63
CA PRO A 35 -2.98 -11.18 9.31
C PRO A 35 -3.74 -11.21 7.97
N ARG A 36 -3.02 -11.40 6.86
CA ARG A 36 -3.56 -11.27 5.48
C ARG A 36 -3.74 -12.60 4.74
N GLN A 37 -3.03 -13.64 5.16
CA GLN A 37 -2.98 -14.92 4.45
C GLN A 37 -4.32 -15.65 4.52
N LYS A 38 -4.57 -16.52 3.54
CA LYS A 38 -5.74 -17.41 3.50
C LYS A 38 -5.45 -18.69 4.27
N THR A 39 -5.07 -18.55 5.54
CA THR A 39 -4.85 -19.65 6.48
C THR A 39 -5.84 -19.52 7.63
N SER A 40 -6.18 -20.64 8.28
CA SER A 40 -7.06 -20.64 9.45
C SER A 40 -6.48 -19.81 10.61
N GLU A 41 -5.15 -19.83 10.77
CA GLU A 41 -4.45 -19.00 11.76
C GLU A 41 -4.67 -17.50 11.51
N ASP A 42 -4.48 -17.02 10.28
CA ASP A 42 -4.70 -15.61 9.96
C ASP A 42 -6.20 -15.24 9.97
N GLU A 43 -7.09 -16.19 9.72
CA GLU A 43 -8.54 -16.00 9.89
C GLU A 43 -8.93 -15.77 11.35
N GLU A 44 -8.43 -16.59 12.27
CA GLU A 44 -8.62 -16.42 13.71
C GLU A 44 -8.04 -15.08 14.19
N ARG A 45 -6.81 -14.76 13.78
CA ARG A 45 -6.16 -13.47 14.09
C ARG A 45 -6.97 -12.29 13.57
N ARG A 46 -7.53 -12.37 12.37
CA ARG A 46 -8.42 -11.31 11.83
C ARG A 46 -9.69 -11.17 12.67
N SER A 47 -10.31 -12.27 13.08
CA SER A 47 -11.51 -12.22 13.91
C SER A 47 -11.26 -11.54 15.26
N GLU A 48 -10.14 -11.88 15.91
CA GLU A 48 -9.74 -11.22 17.16
C GLU A 48 -9.38 -9.75 16.96
N LEU A 49 -8.66 -9.43 15.89
CA LEU A 49 -8.25 -8.07 15.58
C LEU A 49 -9.46 -7.18 15.26
N PHE A 50 -10.42 -7.69 14.50
CA PHE A 50 -11.67 -6.99 14.19
C PHE A 50 -12.42 -6.62 15.46
N LYS A 51 -12.55 -7.54 16.42
CA LYS A 51 -13.19 -7.26 17.73
C LYS A 51 -12.45 -6.19 18.53
N LYS A 52 -11.11 -6.13 18.44
CA LYS A 52 -10.32 -5.09 19.11
C LYS A 52 -10.51 -3.72 18.45
N PHE A 53 -10.74 -3.69 17.13
CA PHE A 53 -11.04 -2.46 16.38
C PHE A 53 -12.48 -2.00 16.66
N ASP A 54 -13.41 -2.94 16.80
CA ASP A 54 -14.84 -2.71 17.06
C ASP A 54 -15.11 -2.45 18.55
N GLN A 55 -14.59 -1.34 19.07
CA GLN A 55 -14.72 -1.00 20.49
C GLN A 55 -16.17 -0.77 20.94
N ASN A 56 -17.05 -0.37 20.01
CA ASN A 56 -18.45 -0.13 20.29
C ASN A 56 -19.32 -1.41 20.19
N GLY A 57 -18.77 -2.51 19.65
CA GLY A 57 -19.45 -3.80 19.51
C GLY A 57 -20.56 -3.83 18.47
N ALA A 58 -20.50 -2.99 17.44
CA ALA A 58 -21.53 -2.89 16.40
C ALA A 58 -21.49 -4.07 15.40
N GLY A 59 -20.42 -4.86 15.39
CA GLY A 59 -20.17 -5.91 14.42
C GLY A 59 -19.73 -5.40 13.05
N LYS A 60 -19.42 -4.11 12.94
CA LYS A 60 -18.98 -3.39 11.73
C LYS A 60 -18.11 -2.22 12.13
N LEU A 61 -17.11 -1.87 11.30
CA LEU A 61 -16.19 -0.76 11.63
C LEU A 61 -16.47 0.44 10.75
N THR A 62 -16.45 1.64 11.29
CA THR A 62 -16.28 2.86 10.50
C THR A 62 -14.84 2.96 9.96
N MET A 63 -14.61 3.82 8.96
CA MET A 63 -13.25 4.11 8.49
C MET A 63 -12.36 4.67 9.62
N GLU A 64 -12.94 5.42 10.55
CA GLU A 64 -12.20 5.96 11.69
C GLU A 64 -11.82 4.88 12.71
N GLU A 65 -12.72 3.94 13.03
CA GLU A 65 -12.39 2.80 13.90
C GLU A 65 -11.31 1.91 13.28
N PHE A 66 -11.38 1.69 11.96
CA PHE A 66 -10.32 0.97 11.26
C PHE A 66 -8.98 1.72 11.33
N TYR A 67 -8.99 3.03 11.07
CA TYR A 67 -7.79 3.87 11.15
C TYR A 67 -7.20 3.87 12.57
N GLN A 68 -8.04 4.06 13.59
CA GLN A 68 -7.59 4.11 14.97
C GLN A 68 -7.03 2.76 15.42
N GLY A 69 -7.65 1.64 15.02
CA GLY A 69 -7.08 0.31 15.26
C GLY A 69 -5.73 0.10 14.56
N CYS A 70 -5.54 0.65 13.36
CA CYS A 70 -4.24 0.62 12.69
C CYS A 70 -3.16 1.37 13.48
N VAL A 71 -3.51 2.45 14.18
CA VAL A 71 -2.59 3.22 15.02
C VAL A 71 -2.39 2.55 16.38
N ASP A 72 -3.46 2.33 17.13
CA ASP A 72 -3.35 1.92 18.54
C ASP A 72 -2.97 0.46 18.72
N ILE A 73 -3.40 -0.42 17.81
CA ILE A 73 -3.24 -1.87 17.97
C ILE A 73 -2.13 -2.40 17.06
N LEU A 74 -2.11 -1.95 15.80
CA LEU A 74 -1.11 -2.39 14.83
C LEU A 74 0.13 -1.48 14.76
N GLN A 75 0.04 -0.24 15.25
CA GLN A 75 1.09 0.79 15.21
C GLN A 75 1.70 0.97 13.81
N LEU A 76 0.83 1.05 12.81
CA LEU A 76 1.24 1.20 11.41
C LEU A 76 1.75 2.62 11.09
N ASP A 77 1.47 3.59 11.95
CA ASP A 77 1.94 4.98 11.84
C ASP A 77 3.45 5.09 12.11
N GLU A 78 4.06 4.10 12.76
CA GLU A 78 5.53 3.94 12.85
C GLU A 78 6.19 3.85 11.46
N PHE A 79 5.48 3.31 10.47
CA PHE A 79 5.99 3.15 9.11
C PHE A 79 5.84 4.43 8.27
N THR A 80 4.73 5.16 8.43
CA THR A 80 4.45 6.34 7.62
C THR A 80 3.44 7.29 8.25
N THR A 81 3.71 8.59 8.12
CA THR A 81 2.77 9.66 8.50
C THR A 81 1.57 9.76 7.55
N ARG A 82 1.61 9.09 6.38
CA ARG A 82 0.53 9.09 5.39
C ARG A 82 -0.49 7.96 5.57
N LEU A 83 -0.44 7.25 6.70
CA LEU A 83 -1.29 6.08 6.97
C LEU A 83 -2.78 6.35 6.69
N ARG A 84 -3.29 7.52 7.09
CA ARG A 84 -4.70 7.88 6.90
C ARG A 84 -5.12 7.87 5.42
N ASP A 85 -4.27 8.37 4.53
CA ASP A 85 -4.57 8.39 3.09
C ASP A 85 -4.51 6.99 2.49
N ILE A 86 -3.59 6.15 2.96
CA ILE A 86 -3.48 4.75 2.56
C ILE A 86 -4.72 3.97 3.01
N VAL A 87 -5.19 4.17 4.25
CA VAL A 87 -6.43 3.57 4.77
C VAL A 87 -7.65 4.01 3.94
N LYS A 88 -7.75 5.30 3.58
CA LYS A 88 -8.82 5.78 2.69
C LYS A 88 -8.81 5.09 1.32
N ARG A 89 -7.63 4.92 0.71
CA ARG A 89 -7.47 4.20 -0.56
C ARG A 89 -7.84 2.72 -0.42
N ALA A 90 -7.36 2.08 0.64
CA ALA A 90 -7.68 0.69 0.98
C ALA A 90 -9.19 0.49 1.12
N PHE A 91 -9.87 1.37 1.85
CA PHE A 91 -11.32 1.34 2.03
C PHE A 91 -12.07 1.45 0.70
N LYS A 92 -11.78 2.50 -0.09
CA LYS A 92 -12.40 2.70 -1.40
C LYS A 92 -12.18 1.50 -2.32
N LYS A 93 -10.97 0.95 -2.33
CA LYS A 93 -10.65 -0.20 -3.16
C LYS A 93 -11.37 -1.46 -2.67
N ALA A 94 -11.30 -1.80 -1.38
CA ALA A 94 -12.00 -2.95 -0.81
C ALA A 94 -13.51 -2.92 -1.15
N LYS A 95 -14.15 -1.76 -0.99
CA LYS A 95 -15.56 -1.55 -1.35
C LYS A 95 -15.84 -1.81 -2.82
N SER A 96 -15.00 -1.29 -3.72
CA SER A 96 -15.16 -1.51 -5.17
C SER A 96 -15.03 -2.97 -5.59
N MET A 97 -14.33 -3.80 -4.80
CA MET A 97 -14.10 -5.21 -5.11
C MET A 97 -15.23 -6.11 -4.58
N VAL A 98 -15.86 -5.75 -3.47
CA VAL A 98 -16.92 -6.56 -2.82
C VAL A 98 -18.32 -6.20 -3.35
N ASN A 99 -18.57 -4.95 -3.76
CA ASN A 99 -19.90 -4.48 -4.20
C ASN A 99 -20.33 -4.93 -5.62
N THR A 100 -19.85 -6.07 -6.12
CA THR A 100 -20.34 -6.66 -7.39
C THR A 100 -21.53 -7.61 -7.20
N THR A 101 -21.97 -7.87 -5.97
CA THR A 101 -23.20 -8.63 -5.70
C THR A 101 -24.15 -7.85 -4.80
N GLY A 102 -25.15 -7.22 -5.42
CA GLY A 102 -26.51 -7.04 -4.91
C GLY A 102 -26.73 -6.47 -3.49
N ASP A 103 -27.50 -5.38 -3.46
CA ASP A 103 -28.34 -4.92 -2.35
C ASP A 103 -27.66 -4.34 -1.10
N GLY A 104 -27.59 -3.00 -1.03
CA GLY A 104 -27.46 -2.31 0.26
C GLY A 104 -26.79 -0.95 0.16
N GLN A 105 -27.59 0.10 0.04
CA GLN A 105 -27.13 1.50 0.06
C GLN A 105 -26.44 1.90 1.39
N ASP A 106 -26.67 1.12 2.47
CA ASP A 106 -26.06 1.27 3.80
C ASP A 106 -24.75 0.47 4.01
N SER A 107 -24.40 -0.48 3.14
CA SER A 107 -23.14 -1.24 3.30
C SER A 107 -21.93 -0.40 2.94
N ALA A 108 -22.10 0.68 2.16
CA ALA A 108 -21.01 1.45 1.58
C ALA A 108 -20.13 2.19 2.62
N GLU A 109 -20.61 2.39 3.85
CA GLU A 109 -19.95 3.24 4.86
C GLU A 109 -19.15 2.48 5.92
N PHE A 110 -19.34 1.18 6.05
CA PHE A 110 -18.72 0.37 7.10
C PHE A 110 -17.75 -0.68 6.53
N VAL A 111 -16.78 -1.16 7.30
CA VAL A 111 -15.90 -2.27 6.94
C VAL A 111 -16.45 -3.54 7.57
N GLU A 112 -16.75 -4.51 6.73
CA GLU A 112 -17.13 -5.87 7.13
C GLU A 112 -15.91 -6.80 7.13
N GLN A 113 -16.08 -8.04 7.61
CA GLN A 113 -14.94 -8.97 7.77
C GLN A 113 -14.20 -9.28 6.46
N CYS A 114 -14.92 -9.39 5.33
CA CYS A 114 -14.29 -9.60 4.02
C CYS A 114 -13.44 -8.39 3.62
N GLU A 115 -13.98 -7.18 3.80
CA GLU A 115 -13.32 -5.93 3.46
C GLU A 115 -12.16 -5.64 4.39
N PHE A 116 -12.26 -6.03 5.66
CA PHE A 116 -11.21 -5.93 6.64
C PHE A 116 -9.94 -6.65 6.16
N ARG A 117 -10.07 -7.90 5.71
CA ARG A 117 -8.94 -8.65 5.12
C ARG A 117 -8.38 -7.90 3.91
N LEU A 118 -9.22 -7.44 2.99
CA LEU A 118 -8.78 -6.76 1.78
C LEU A 118 -8.05 -5.44 2.08
N MET A 119 -8.49 -4.71 3.10
CA MET A 119 -7.82 -3.50 3.56
C MET A 119 -6.43 -3.81 4.12
N LEU A 120 -6.29 -4.87 4.94
CA LEU A 120 -4.99 -5.32 5.44
C LEU A 120 -4.05 -5.76 4.30
N CYS A 121 -4.56 -6.49 3.30
CA CYS A 121 -3.79 -6.85 2.10
C CYS A 121 -3.32 -5.61 1.35
N TYR A 122 -4.20 -4.62 1.12
CA TYR A 122 -3.85 -3.39 0.42
C TYR A 122 -2.74 -2.63 1.15
N ILE A 123 -2.85 -2.45 2.47
CA ILE A 123 -1.85 -1.75 3.28
C ILE A 123 -0.52 -2.50 3.23
N TYR A 124 -0.54 -3.83 3.37
CA TYR A 124 0.65 -4.66 3.24
C TYR A 124 1.35 -4.46 1.88
N HIS A 125 0.59 -4.53 0.79
CA HIS A 125 1.13 -4.37 -0.56
C HIS A 125 1.70 -2.97 -0.77
N TYR A 126 1.02 -1.94 -0.30
CA TYR A 126 1.49 -0.56 -0.38
C TYR A 126 2.84 -0.41 0.36
N PHE A 127 2.94 -0.89 1.60
CA PHE A 127 4.17 -0.78 2.40
C PHE A 127 5.32 -1.59 1.80
N ALA A 128 5.04 -2.81 1.33
CA ALA A 128 6.03 -3.65 0.65
C ALA A 128 6.57 -2.96 -0.62
N LEU A 129 5.70 -2.30 -1.39
CA LEU A 129 6.10 -1.52 -2.55
C LEU A 129 6.92 -0.29 -2.15
N THR A 130 6.61 0.39 -1.03
CA THR A 130 7.42 1.52 -0.54
C THR A 130 8.84 1.08 -0.23
N VAL A 131 9.02 -0.03 0.49
CA VAL A 131 10.35 -0.56 0.80
C VAL A 131 11.08 -1.00 -0.47
N MET A 132 10.39 -1.63 -1.42
CA MET A 132 10.99 -1.99 -2.70
C MET A 132 11.46 -0.76 -3.48
N PHE A 133 10.67 0.32 -3.47
CA PHE A 133 10.97 1.53 -4.22
C PHE A 133 12.15 2.30 -3.62
N ASP A 134 12.29 2.33 -2.29
CA ASP A 134 13.49 2.87 -1.64
C ASP A 134 14.79 2.16 -2.10
N GLU A 135 14.70 0.90 -2.56
CA GLU A 135 15.83 0.16 -3.14
C GLU A 135 16.05 0.42 -4.64
N ILE A 136 15.14 1.13 -5.32
CA ILE A 136 15.16 1.39 -6.76
C ILE A 136 15.38 2.88 -7.05
N ASP A 137 14.71 3.76 -6.32
CA ASP A 137 14.81 5.21 -6.46
C ASP A 137 16.15 5.72 -5.90
N THR A 138 17.19 5.55 -6.71
CA THR A 138 18.53 6.10 -6.42
C THR A 138 18.62 7.62 -6.55
N SER A 139 17.57 8.25 -7.09
CA SER A 139 17.52 9.68 -7.36
C SER A 139 16.87 10.49 -6.23
N GLY A 140 16.08 9.82 -5.38
CA GLY A 140 15.41 10.40 -4.21
C GLY A 140 14.25 11.33 -4.56
N ASN A 141 13.80 11.35 -5.82
CA ASN A 141 12.77 12.28 -6.29
C ASN A 141 11.34 11.74 -6.09
N MET A 142 11.17 10.49 -5.64
CA MET A 142 9.88 9.82 -5.41
C MET A 142 8.95 9.80 -6.64
N VAL A 143 9.54 9.97 -7.83
CA VAL A 143 8.87 9.85 -9.12
C VAL A 143 9.65 8.88 -9.99
N VAL A 144 8.96 8.24 -10.92
CA VAL A 144 9.56 7.30 -11.86
C VAL A 144 9.13 7.68 -13.26
N ASP A 145 10.12 7.93 -14.10
CA ASP A 145 9.89 8.06 -15.54
C ASP A 145 9.66 6.69 -16.19
N GLU A 146 9.23 6.69 -17.45
CA GLU A 146 8.92 5.44 -18.17
C GLU A 146 10.13 4.48 -18.26
N LYS A 147 11.35 5.03 -18.35
CA LYS A 147 12.57 4.23 -18.44
C LYS A 147 12.90 3.58 -17.10
N GLU A 148 12.77 4.32 -16.01
CA GLU A 148 12.93 3.82 -14.64
C GLU A 148 11.87 2.78 -14.30
N PHE A 149 10.62 2.98 -14.76
CA PHE A 149 9.54 2.01 -14.60
C PHE A 149 9.88 0.68 -15.27
N LYS A 150 10.34 0.73 -16.53
CA LYS A 150 10.78 -0.45 -17.27
C LYS A 150 11.95 -1.16 -16.59
N ALA A 151 12.89 -0.41 -16.00
CA ALA A 151 14.00 -0.98 -15.25
C ALA A 151 13.56 -1.66 -13.94
N ALA A 152 12.44 -1.23 -13.34
CA ALA A 152 11.87 -1.81 -12.12
C ALA A 152 11.10 -3.13 -12.36
N LEU A 153 10.70 -3.43 -13.61
CA LEU A 153 9.87 -4.60 -13.95
C LEU A 153 10.37 -5.94 -13.38
N PRO A 154 11.68 -6.28 -13.39
CA PRO A 154 12.15 -7.54 -12.80
C PRO A 154 11.90 -7.62 -11.29
N LYS A 155 12.03 -6.51 -10.56
CA LYS A 155 11.75 -6.44 -9.13
C LYS A 155 10.25 -6.52 -8.85
N ILE A 156 9.43 -5.82 -9.64
CA ILE A 156 7.96 -5.91 -9.58
C ILE A 156 7.48 -7.34 -9.86
N GLY A 157 8.07 -8.00 -10.86
CA GLY A 157 7.84 -9.41 -11.17
C GLY A 157 8.23 -10.34 -10.03
N SER A 158 9.37 -10.09 -9.38
CA SER A 158 9.81 -10.87 -8.20
C SER A 158 8.89 -10.71 -6.99
N TRP A 159 8.24 -9.55 -6.84
CA TRP A 159 7.17 -9.32 -5.87
C TRP A 159 5.85 -10.03 -6.24
N GLY A 160 5.74 -10.51 -7.48
CA GLY A 160 4.66 -11.34 -7.98
C GLY A 160 3.60 -10.58 -8.77
N LEU A 161 3.93 -9.42 -9.33
CA LEU A 161 3.10 -8.75 -10.32
C LEU A 161 3.82 -8.77 -11.68
N VAL A 162 3.27 -9.50 -12.63
CA VAL A 162 3.80 -9.56 -14.00
C VAL A 162 3.07 -8.50 -14.83
N ILE A 163 3.82 -7.62 -15.47
CA ILE A 163 3.29 -6.57 -16.35
C ILE A 163 3.68 -6.96 -17.78
N GLU A 164 2.69 -7.35 -18.57
CA GLU A 164 2.89 -7.82 -19.95
C GLU A 164 3.13 -6.66 -20.93
N ASP A 165 2.45 -5.54 -20.72
CA ASP A 165 2.56 -4.31 -21.52
C ASP A 165 2.96 -3.14 -20.61
N PRO A 166 4.27 -2.89 -20.43
CA PRO A 166 4.77 -1.82 -19.58
C PRO A 166 4.34 -0.43 -20.04
N GLU A 167 4.25 -0.18 -21.34
CA GLU A 167 3.83 1.09 -21.93
C GLU A 167 2.37 1.39 -21.61
N ALA A 168 1.48 0.41 -21.79
CA ALA A 168 0.07 0.54 -21.43
C ALA A 168 -0.11 0.72 -19.92
N ALA A 169 0.61 -0.06 -19.11
CA ALA A 169 0.56 0.05 -17.65
C ALA A 169 1.05 1.42 -17.17
N PHE A 170 2.18 1.93 -17.70
CA PHE A 170 2.68 3.25 -17.33
C PHE A 170 1.67 4.35 -17.66
N LYS A 171 1.07 4.29 -18.85
CA LYS A 171 0.03 5.24 -19.28
C LYS A 171 -1.25 5.15 -18.44
N GLU A 172 -1.61 3.97 -17.96
CA GLU A 172 -2.74 3.79 -17.04
C GLU A 172 -2.46 4.44 -15.68
N ILE A 173 -1.20 4.41 -15.23
CA ILE A 173 -0.80 4.99 -13.95
C ILE A 173 -0.64 6.52 -14.06
N ASP A 174 -0.06 7.02 -15.17
CA ASP A 174 0.11 8.45 -15.49
C ASP A 174 -1.21 9.08 -15.97
N ASP A 175 -2.26 9.03 -15.14
CA ASP A 175 -3.61 9.50 -15.47
C ASP A 175 -3.65 11.01 -15.77
N ASN A 176 -2.69 11.78 -15.23
CA ASN A 176 -2.57 13.21 -15.48
C ASN A 176 -1.73 13.55 -16.74
N GLY A 177 -1.10 12.56 -17.38
CA GLY A 177 -0.29 12.71 -18.59
C GLY A 177 0.95 13.58 -18.40
N SER A 178 1.53 13.58 -17.19
CA SER A 178 2.72 14.36 -16.87
C SER A 178 4.01 13.78 -17.46
N GLY A 179 3.98 12.51 -17.91
CA GLY A 179 5.15 11.76 -18.32
C GLY A 179 5.97 11.24 -17.13
N GLN A 180 5.49 11.40 -15.91
CA GLN A 180 6.11 10.91 -14.68
C GLN A 180 5.04 10.27 -13.79
N VAL A 181 5.38 9.15 -13.17
CA VAL A 181 4.51 8.48 -12.23
C VAL A 181 5.06 8.70 -10.83
N THR A 182 4.25 9.25 -9.93
CA THR A 182 4.65 9.31 -8.52
C THR A 182 4.64 7.92 -7.89
N PHE A 183 5.49 7.70 -6.90
CA PHE A 183 5.47 6.45 -6.14
C PHE A 183 4.05 6.12 -5.59
N ASP A 184 3.32 7.15 -5.15
CA ASP A 184 1.97 6.99 -4.59
C ASP A 184 0.94 6.51 -5.62
N GLU A 185 1.05 6.95 -6.88
CA GLU A 185 0.23 6.47 -8.00
C GLU A 185 0.57 5.02 -8.34
N PHE A 186 1.87 4.71 -8.49
CA PHE A 186 2.33 3.36 -8.77
C PHE A 186 1.93 2.37 -7.67
N ALA A 187 2.19 2.71 -6.40
CA ALA A 187 1.90 1.84 -5.27
C ALA A 187 0.40 1.57 -5.13
N ALA A 188 -0.43 2.59 -5.37
CA ALA A 188 -1.88 2.44 -5.34
C ALA A 188 -2.38 1.54 -6.46
N TRP A 189 -1.87 1.71 -7.68
CA TRP A 189 -2.20 0.86 -8.83
C TRP A 189 -1.76 -0.59 -8.63
N ALA A 190 -0.50 -0.83 -8.29
CA ALA A 190 0.05 -2.17 -8.12
C ALA A 190 -0.59 -2.92 -6.94
N SER A 191 -0.86 -2.23 -5.82
CA SER A 191 -1.60 -2.82 -4.68
C SER A 191 -3.02 -3.21 -5.09
N ALA A 192 -3.69 -2.39 -5.92
CA ALA A 192 -5.01 -2.70 -6.45
C ALA A 192 -5.00 -3.92 -7.37
N GLN A 193 -3.98 -4.07 -8.23
CA GLN A 193 -3.84 -5.24 -9.11
C GLN A 193 -3.61 -6.52 -8.29
N LYS A 194 -2.72 -6.48 -7.29
CA LYS A 194 -2.51 -7.63 -6.40
C LYS A 194 -3.76 -7.99 -5.61
N LEU A 195 -4.48 -6.99 -5.13
CA LEU A 195 -5.73 -7.22 -4.42
C LEU A 195 -6.78 -7.92 -5.29
N GLY A 196 -6.81 -7.64 -6.60
CA GLY A 196 -7.64 -8.38 -7.56
C GLY A 196 -7.37 -9.88 -7.60
N ASN A 197 -6.11 -10.28 -7.44
CA ASN A 197 -5.72 -11.69 -7.37
C ASN A 197 -6.01 -12.32 -5.99
N GLU A 198 -6.22 -11.50 -4.96
CA GLU A 198 -6.50 -11.92 -3.58
C GLU A 198 -8.00 -12.13 -3.30
N VAL A 199 -8.87 -11.50 -4.10
CA VAL A 199 -10.31 -11.74 -4.08
C VAL A 199 -10.56 -13.07 -4.76
N ASP A 200 -11.07 -14.06 -4.01
CA ASP A 200 -11.63 -15.24 -4.65
C ASP A 200 -12.85 -14.77 -5.44
N VAL A 201 -12.72 -14.66 -6.77
CA VAL A 201 -13.88 -14.88 -7.63
C VAL A 201 -14.29 -16.30 -7.29
N GLY A 202 -15.32 -16.45 -6.47
CA GLY A 202 -15.86 -17.76 -6.15
C GLY A 202 -16.01 -18.50 -7.47
N LYS A 203 -15.18 -19.52 -7.70
CA LYS A 203 -15.60 -20.62 -8.53
C LYS A 203 -16.77 -21.23 -7.78
N ALA A 204 -17.97 -20.73 -8.11
CA ALA A 204 -19.08 -21.63 -8.19
C ALA A 204 -18.63 -22.74 -9.16
N GLU A 205 -18.74 -23.97 -8.66
CA GLU A 205 -18.40 -25.26 -9.27
C GLU A 205 -16.99 -25.82 -8.99
#